data_AF-W4RP22-F1
#
_entry.id   AF-W4RP22-F1
#
_cell.length_a   1.000
_cell.length_b   1.000
_cell.length_c   1.000
_cell.angle_alpha   90.00
_cell.angle_beta   90.00
_cell.angle_gamma   90.00
#
_symmetry.space_group_name_H-M   'P 1'
#
loop_
_entity.id
_entity.type
_entity.pdbx_description
1 polymer ?
#
loop_
_entity_poly.entity_id
_entity_poly.type
_entity_poly.pdbx_seq_one_letter_code
_entity_poly.pdbx_strand_id
1 'polypeptide(L)'
;MVKSRLEQVGLGEFCLELHSHKANKRSILDAFQQAINNHPKQKQIQHELYSNINHLRNQLNTYSEKLHQIRAPFGKSAYEIHGTLAKLDEIQEMLFDYEIDESTNYEYVLSLLNNLERFRGRLILTEQTPVWKGFKKPIYSLELSSKLESFLREYLKNLDALIHQSKSIHQTLGLSSDSIEDVYQNHSIIEMAKYSPNPPKHWFDNESIQLTIQKAREYQEKMSSFLEERSFLSTIFHPEILEKDITNIFVELFMLSDDFF
;
A
#
# COMPACT_ATOMS: atom_id res chain seq x y z
N MET A 1 49.39 40.72 28.72
CA MET A 1 48.14 39.97 29.02
C MET A 1 47.34 39.60 27.77
N VAL A 2 47.35 40.41 26.69
CA VAL A 2 46.63 40.09 25.44
C VAL A 2 47.34 39.04 24.59
N LYS A 3 48.68 39.11 24.42
CA LYS A 3 49.46 38.13 23.65
C LYS A 3 49.33 36.70 24.18
N SER A 4 49.44 36.50 25.50
CA SER A 4 49.32 35.17 26.11
C SER A 4 47.92 34.55 25.90
N ARG A 5 46.85 35.36 25.86
CA ARG A 5 45.51 34.88 25.48
C ARG A 5 45.43 34.50 24.00
N LEU A 6 46.09 35.25 23.12
CA LEU A 6 46.11 34.95 21.68
C LEU A 6 47.02 33.76 21.34
N GLU A 7 48.11 33.55 22.09
CA GLU A 7 48.95 32.35 22.03
C GLU A 7 48.15 31.09 22.39
N GLN A 8 47.30 31.15 23.42
CA GLN A 8 46.44 30.02 23.81
C GLN A 8 45.42 29.61 22.72
N VAL A 9 45.03 30.54 21.84
CA VAL A 9 44.10 30.29 20.71
C VAL A 9 44.87 29.98 19.42
N GLY A 10 46.20 29.85 19.48
CA GLY A 10 47.05 29.54 18.31
C GLY A 10 47.26 30.72 17.36
N LEU A 11 46.89 31.95 17.77
CA LEU A 11 47.05 33.18 16.99
C LEU A 11 48.24 34.03 17.45
N GLY A 12 49.03 33.55 18.42
CA GLY A 12 50.17 34.27 18.98
C GLY A 12 51.27 34.58 17.98
N GLU A 13 51.45 33.72 16.97
CA GLU A 13 52.48 33.86 15.93
C GLU A 13 52.23 35.05 14.98
N PHE A 14 50.99 35.53 14.91
CA PHE A 14 50.60 36.72 14.13
C PHE A 14 50.55 38.01 14.95
N CYS A 15 50.87 37.94 16.25
CA CYS A 15 50.72 39.06 17.18
C CYS A 15 52.08 39.65 17.59
N LEU A 16 52.36 40.88 17.17
CA LEU A 16 53.56 41.62 17.55
C LEU A 16 53.31 42.47 18.81
N GLU A 17 54.14 42.28 19.85
CA GLU A 17 54.14 43.15 21.02
C GLU A 17 54.96 44.42 20.76
N LEU A 18 54.29 45.46 20.28
CA LEU A 18 54.94 46.75 19.97
C LEU A 18 55.05 47.71 21.18
N HIS A 19 54.21 47.53 22.20
CA HIS A 19 54.07 48.48 23.32
C HIS A 19 54.28 47.85 24.70
N SER A 20 55.00 46.73 24.80
CA SER A 20 55.37 46.18 26.10
C SER A 20 56.73 46.74 26.53
N HIS A 21 56.90 47.06 27.82
CA HIS A 21 58.16 47.55 28.38
C HIS A 21 59.32 46.51 28.28
N LYS A 22 59.01 45.30 27.76
CA LYS A 22 59.92 44.19 27.48
C LYS A 22 60.15 43.94 25.98
N ALA A 23 59.56 44.75 25.09
CA ALA A 23 59.76 44.64 23.66
C ALA A 23 61.15 45.19 23.29
N ASN A 24 62.06 44.31 22.88
CA ASN A 24 63.40 44.69 22.44
C ASN A 24 63.47 44.60 20.91
N LYS A 25 64.24 45.46 20.24
CA LYS A 25 64.34 45.48 18.76
C LYS A 25 64.73 44.10 18.19
N ARG A 26 65.52 43.34 18.96
CA ARG A 26 65.95 41.99 18.63
C ARG A 26 64.82 40.96 18.69
N SER A 27 63.94 41.03 19.69
CA SER A 27 62.79 40.11 19.81
C SER A 27 61.75 40.33 18.71
N ILE A 28 61.63 41.56 18.20
CA ILE A 28 60.77 41.86 17.05
C ILE A 28 61.36 41.27 15.77
N LEU A 29 62.68 41.39 15.56
CA LEU A 29 63.38 40.79 14.43
C LEU A 29 63.31 39.26 14.45
N ASP A 30 63.47 38.64 15.61
CA ASP A 30 63.35 37.18 15.76
C ASP A 30 61.92 36.71 15.45
N ALA A 31 60.90 37.47 15.86
CA ALA A 31 59.50 37.18 15.52
C ALA A 31 59.23 37.32 14.01
N PHE A 32 59.79 38.34 13.35
CA PHE A 32 59.72 38.46 11.89
C PHE A 32 60.44 37.30 11.18
N GLN A 33 61.61 36.91 11.67
CA GLN A 33 62.36 35.80 11.09
C GLN A 33 61.62 34.47 11.26
N GLN A 34 60.97 34.23 12.40
CA GLN A 34 60.10 33.07 12.60
C GLN A 34 58.89 33.09 11.66
N ALA A 35 58.18 34.21 11.54
CA ALA A 35 57.02 34.33 10.65
C ALA A 35 57.38 34.11 9.17
N ILE A 36 58.56 34.58 8.73
CA ILE A 36 59.04 34.38 7.36
C ILE A 36 59.48 32.92 7.14
N ASN A 37 60.16 32.31 8.12
CA ASN A 37 60.58 30.92 8.00
C ASN A 37 59.42 29.93 8.09
N ASN A 38 58.35 30.28 8.80
CA ASN A 38 57.13 29.49 8.95
C ASN A 38 56.09 29.82 7.88
N HIS A 39 56.51 30.16 6.65
CA HIS A 39 55.60 30.18 5.52
C HIS A 39 54.87 28.84 5.46
N PRO A 40 53.52 28.80 5.62
CA PRO A 40 52.79 27.57 5.44
C PRO A 40 53.08 27.14 4.01
N LYS A 41 53.78 26.01 3.84
CA LYS A 41 53.92 25.36 2.54
C LYS A 41 52.52 25.35 1.97
N GLN A 42 52.28 26.09 0.89
CA GLN A 42 50.98 26.06 0.21
C GLN A 42 50.66 24.59 0.05
N LYS A 43 49.67 24.08 0.81
CA LYS A 43 49.18 22.73 0.58
C LYS A 43 48.75 22.80 -0.87
N GLN A 44 49.50 22.13 -1.75
CA GLN A 44 49.12 21.99 -3.14
C GLN A 44 47.81 21.22 -3.11
N ILE A 45 46.71 21.98 -3.11
CA ILE A 45 45.38 21.41 -3.31
C ILE A 45 45.49 20.75 -4.67
N GLN A 46 45.31 19.43 -4.70
CA GLN A 46 45.44 18.65 -5.93
C GLN A 46 44.55 19.31 -6.98
N HIS A 47 45.12 19.61 -8.14
CA HIS A 47 44.44 20.37 -9.19
C HIS A 47 43.08 19.73 -9.57
N GLU A 48 43.01 18.40 -9.47
CA GLU A 48 41.80 17.57 -9.65
C GLU A 48 40.68 17.87 -8.64
N LEU A 49 41.00 18.11 -7.36
CA LEU A 49 40.01 18.50 -6.36
C LEU A 49 39.43 19.89 -6.69
N TYR A 50 40.29 20.81 -7.12
CA TYR A 50 39.87 22.16 -7.48
C TYR A 50 39.00 22.16 -8.76
N SER A 51 39.38 21.37 -9.78
CA SER A 51 38.58 21.22 -11.00
C SER A 51 37.22 20.59 -10.72
N ASN A 52 37.16 19.57 -9.85
CA ASN A 52 35.90 18.91 -9.48
C ASN A 52 34.96 19.86 -8.74
N ILE A 53 35.49 20.64 -7.79
CA ILE A 53 34.69 21.64 -7.06
C ILE A 53 34.16 22.72 -8.01
N ASN A 54 34.98 23.22 -8.93
CA ASN A 54 34.54 24.20 -9.92
C ASN A 54 33.47 23.63 -10.88
N HIS A 55 33.63 22.38 -11.30
CA HIS A 55 32.62 21.71 -12.12
C HIS A 55 31.28 21.60 -11.38
N LEU A 56 31.31 21.16 -10.12
CA LEU A 56 30.12 21.02 -9.27
C LEU A 56 29.45 22.38 -9.01
N ARG A 57 30.25 23.41 -8.74
CA ARG A 57 29.77 24.79 -8.60
C ARG A 57 29.06 25.27 -9.88
N ASN A 58 29.66 25.02 -11.05
CA ASN A 58 29.06 25.38 -12.32
C ASN A 58 27.75 24.64 -12.56
N GLN A 59 27.70 23.33 -12.28
CA GLN A 59 26.46 22.55 -12.40
C GLN A 59 25.35 23.10 -11.51
N LEU A 60 25.65 23.44 -10.24
CA LEU A 60 24.68 24.02 -9.31
C LEU A 60 24.19 25.40 -9.76
N ASN A 61 25.09 26.24 -10.25
CA ASN A 61 24.74 27.56 -10.77
C ASN A 61 23.86 27.43 -12.02
N THR A 62 24.24 26.61 -13.00
CA THR A 62 23.44 26.36 -14.20
C THR A 62 22.07 25.77 -13.86
N TYR A 63 22.01 24.89 -12.87
CA TYR A 63 20.72 24.36 -12.39
C TYR A 63 19.84 25.48 -11.82
N SER A 64 20.39 26.32 -10.94
CA SER A 64 19.67 27.47 -10.35
C SER A 64 19.19 28.46 -11.43
N GLU A 65 20.05 28.79 -12.40
CA GLU A 65 19.71 29.65 -13.53
C GLU A 65 18.56 29.05 -14.36
N LYS A 66 18.65 27.76 -14.71
CA LYS A 66 17.60 27.07 -15.49
C LYS A 66 16.28 26.92 -14.75
N LEU A 67 16.32 26.81 -13.42
CA LEU A 67 15.13 26.70 -12.57
C LEU A 67 14.33 28.01 -12.57
N HIS A 68 15.03 29.15 -12.54
CA HIS A 68 14.43 30.49 -12.52
C HIS A 68 14.24 31.11 -13.91
N GLN A 69 14.73 30.46 -14.97
CA GLN A 69 14.53 30.93 -16.33
C GLN A 69 13.03 30.91 -16.69
N ILE A 70 12.51 32.05 -17.14
CA ILE A 70 11.14 32.23 -17.62
C ILE A 70 11.00 31.53 -18.98
N ARG A 71 9.98 30.68 -19.14
CA ARG A 71 9.75 29.90 -20.36
C ARG A 71 8.38 30.20 -20.98
N ALA A 72 8.37 30.34 -22.30
CA ALA A 72 7.14 30.41 -23.10
C ALA A 72 6.52 29.00 -23.27
N PRO A 73 5.20 28.88 -23.51
CA PRO A 73 4.21 29.97 -23.64
C PRO A 73 3.70 30.51 -22.29
N PHE A 74 3.95 29.80 -21.19
CA PHE A 74 3.32 30.09 -19.89
C PHE A 74 3.85 31.35 -19.21
N GLY A 75 5.00 31.89 -19.64
CA GLY A 75 5.58 33.12 -19.07
C GLY A 75 6.02 32.96 -17.60
N LYS A 76 6.26 31.73 -17.16
CA LYS A 76 6.65 31.38 -15.79
C LYS A 76 7.93 30.56 -15.78
N SER A 77 8.67 30.63 -14.68
CA SER A 77 9.80 29.77 -14.39
C SER A 77 9.37 28.42 -13.81
N ALA A 78 10.22 27.40 -13.90
CA ALA A 78 9.93 26.10 -13.31
C ALA A 78 9.78 26.20 -11.77
N TYR A 79 10.55 27.08 -11.13
CA TYR A 79 10.42 27.39 -9.71
C TYR A 79 9.01 27.86 -9.34
N GLU A 80 8.46 28.82 -10.09
CA GLU A 80 7.13 29.36 -9.83
C GLU A 80 6.02 28.33 -10.10
N ILE A 81 6.18 27.51 -11.13
CA ILE A 81 5.23 26.43 -11.45
C ILE A 81 5.23 25.42 -10.31
N HIS A 82 6.39 24.92 -9.90
CA HIS A 82 6.50 23.97 -8.78
C HIS A 82 5.98 24.55 -7.47
N GLY A 83 6.27 25.82 -7.16
CA GLY A 83 5.75 26.50 -5.98
C GLY A 83 4.23 26.71 -6.01
N THR A 84 3.64 26.82 -7.20
CA THR A 84 2.17 26.86 -7.36
C THR A 84 1.58 25.46 -7.22
N LEU A 85 2.21 24.46 -7.83
CA LEU A 85 1.76 23.06 -7.79
C LEU A 85 1.80 22.48 -6.37
N ALA A 86 2.84 22.82 -5.59
CA ALA A 86 2.98 22.39 -4.20
C ALA A 86 1.86 22.89 -3.27
N LYS A 87 1.11 23.93 -3.68
CA LYS A 87 -0.08 24.40 -2.94
C LYS A 87 -1.35 23.61 -3.27
N LEU A 88 -1.30 22.78 -4.30
CA LEU A 88 -2.43 22.03 -4.86
C LEU A 88 -2.35 20.54 -4.47
N ASP A 89 -1.62 20.21 -3.39
CA ASP A 89 -1.31 18.83 -2.94
C ASP A 89 -2.58 17.98 -2.64
N GLU A 90 -3.73 18.63 -2.43
CA GLU A 90 -5.03 17.97 -2.19
C GLU A 90 -5.90 17.81 -3.45
N ILE A 91 -5.43 18.26 -4.62
CA ILE A 91 -6.22 18.19 -5.86
C ILE A 91 -5.93 16.90 -6.62
N GLN A 92 -6.99 16.21 -7.03
CA GLN A 92 -6.93 15.02 -7.88
C GLN A 92 -6.12 15.31 -9.16
N GLU A 93 -5.03 14.57 -9.38
CA GLU A 93 -4.22 14.66 -10.60
C GLU A 93 -5.10 14.38 -11.82
N MET A 94 -5.40 15.41 -12.60
CA MET A 94 -6.05 15.27 -13.90
C MET A 94 -4.97 15.03 -14.95
N LEU A 95 -5.03 13.85 -15.58
CA LEU A 95 -4.25 13.54 -16.77
C LEU A 95 -4.86 14.29 -17.96
N PHE A 96 -4.06 15.13 -18.62
CA PHE A 96 -4.45 15.80 -19.86
C PHE A 96 -3.76 15.12 -21.03
N ASP A 97 -4.53 14.85 -22.09
CA ASP A 97 -3.97 14.50 -23.39
C ASP A 97 -3.28 15.75 -23.97
N TYR A 98 -1.97 15.67 -24.17
CA TYR A 98 -1.18 16.73 -24.78
C TYR A 98 -1.08 16.47 -26.29
N GLU A 99 -1.78 17.28 -27.09
CA GLU A 99 -1.63 17.27 -28.54
C GLU A 99 -0.27 17.87 -28.92
N ILE A 100 0.60 17.05 -29.52
CA ILE A 100 1.90 17.48 -30.01
C ILE A 100 1.68 18.24 -31.34
N ASP A 101 1.96 19.54 -31.33
CA ASP A 101 1.92 20.39 -32.53
C ASP A 101 3.07 20.07 -33.50
N GLU A 102 2.88 20.25 -34.80
CA GLU A 102 3.91 20.01 -35.84
C GLU A 102 5.13 20.93 -35.70
N SER A 103 4.99 22.05 -34.97
CA SER A 103 6.09 22.98 -34.65
C SER A 103 7.01 22.50 -33.52
N THR A 104 6.72 21.36 -32.89
CA THR A 104 7.45 20.88 -31.73
C THR A 104 8.86 20.42 -32.12
N ASN A 105 9.88 21.12 -31.62
CA ASN A 105 11.28 20.78 -31.85
C ASN A 105 11.56 19.34 -31.40
N TYR A 106 11.98 18.49 -32.35
CA TYR A 106 12.30 17.08 -32.13
C TYR A 106 13.31 16.86 -30.99
N GLU A 107 14.25 17.79 -30.83
CA GLU A 107 15.28 17.74 -29.78
C GLU A 107 14.69 18.00 -28.39
N TYR A 108 13.64 18.82 -28.31
CA TYR A 108 12.87 19.05 -27.08
C TYR A 108 12.10 17.78 -26.70
N VAL A 109 11.45 17.12 -27.66
CA VAL A 109 10.72 15.85 -27.43
C VAL A 109 11.67 14.74 -26.95
N LEU A 110 12.83 14.59 -27.58
CA LEU A 110 13.85 13.63 -27.16
C LEU A 110 14.36 13.93 -25.74
N SER A 111 14.55 15.21 -25.40
CA SER A 111 14.95 15.60 -24.05
C SER A 111 13.87 15.26 -23.01
N LEU A 112 12.60 15.39 -23.38
CA LEU A 112 11.45 15.09 -22.53
C LEU A 112 11.31 13.58 -22.31
N LEU A 113 11.46 12.78 -23.37
CA LEU A 113 11.51 11.31 -23.28
C LEU A 113 12.68 10.83 -22.41
N ASN A 114 13.88 11.41 -22.57
CA ASN A 114 15.02 11.10 -21.71
C ASN A 114 14.79 11.49 -20.24
N ASN A 115 14.07 12.59 -20.00
CA ASN A 115 13.69 12.98 -18.64
C ASN A 115 12.67 12.00 -18.06
N LEU A 116 11.67 11.56 -18.84
CA LEU A 116 10.69 10.57 -18.41
C LEU A 116 11.32 9.20 -18.10
N GLU A 117 12.32 8.77 -18.86
CA GLU A 117 13.13 7.58 -18.55
C GLU A 117 13.77 7.67 -17.14
N ARG A 118 14.23 8.87 -16.73
CA ARG A 118 14.77 9.07 -15.36
C ARG A 118 13.70 8.95 -14.28
N PHE A 119 12.44 9.23 -14.60
CA PHE A 119 11.31 9.14 -13.65
C PHE A 119 10.62 7.77 -13.65
N ARG A 120 10.96 6.88 -14.59
CA ARG A 120 10.42 5.51 -14.68
C ARG A 120 10.50 4.75 -13.35
N GLY A 121 11.62 4.86 -12.64
CA GLY A 121 11.82 4.20 -11.35
C GLY A 121 10.95 4.74 -10.22
N ARG A 122 10.44 5.99 -10.33
CA ARG A 122 9.58 6.61 -9.32
C ARG A 122 8.09 6.32 -9.56
N LEU A 123 7.66 6.28 -10.81
CA LEU A 123 6.25 6.05 -11.18
C LEU A 123 5.77 4.61 -10.91
N ILE A 124 6.68 3.62 -10.91
CA ILE A 124 6.33 2.21 -10.64
C ILE A 124 6.24 1.93 -9.13
N LEU A 125 6.76 2.84 -8.27
CA LEU A 125 6.84 2.65 -6.82
C LEU A 125 5.77 3.39 -6.02
N THR A 126 4.89 4.15 -6.68
CA THR A 126 3.75 4.77 -5.98
C THR A 126 2.71 3.71 -5.68
N GLU A 127 2.46 3.44 -4.40
CA GLU A 127 1.40 2.52 -3.93
C GLU A 127 0.00 2.89 -4.47
N GLN A 128 -0.15 4.09 -5.03
CA GLN A 128 -1.38 4.67 -5.55
C GLN A 128 -1.73 4.25 -6.99
N THR A 129 -0.87 3.56 -7.75
CA THR A 129 -1.22 2.99 -9.06
C THR A 129 -1.13 1.45 -9.08
N PRO A 130 -2.05 0.75 -8.38
CA PRO A 130 -2.06 -0.72 -8.32
C PRO A 130 -2.34 -1.40 -9.67
N VAL A 131 -2.75 -0.65 -10.69
CA VAL A 131 -3.22 -1.14 -11.99
C VAL A 131 -2.14 -1.96 -12.74
N TRP A 132 -0.87 -1.62 -12.54
CA TRP A 132 0.26 -2.30 -13.19
C TRP A 132 1.03 -3.24 -12.25
N LYS A 133 0.55 -3.42 -11.01
CA LYS A 133 1.20 -4.28 -10.02
C LYS A 133 1.25 -5.72 -10.53
N GLY A 134 2.46 -6.23 -10.76
CA GLY A 134 2.70 -7.56 -11.32
C GLY A 134 2.96 -7.62 -12.83
N PHE A 135 2.92 -6.48 -13.54
CA PHE A 135 3.29 -6.43 -14.96
C PHE A 135 4.82 -6.49 -15.13
N LYS A 136 5.33 -7.62 -15.62
CA LYS A 136 6.78 -7.93 -15.65
C LYS A 136 7.47 -7.63 -16.98
N LYS A 137 6.85 -6.91 -17.92
CA LYS A 137 7.49 -6.60 -19.22
C LYS A 137 8.24 -5.25 -19.15
N PRO A 138 9.58 -5.25 -19.24
CA PRO A 138 10.38 -4.04 -19.06
C PRO A 138 10.54 -3.21 -20.33
N ILE A 139 10.08 -3.68 -21.50
CA ILE A 139 10.30 -2.98 -22.77
C ILE A 139 8.96 -2.79 -23.46
N TYR A 140 8.68 -1.54 -23.85
CA TYR A 140 7.55 -1.22 -24.70
C TYR A 140 7.79 -1.72 -26.11
N SER A 141 6.80 -2.38 -26.70
CA SER A 141 6.78 -2.70 -28.12
C SER A 141 5.40 -2.40 -28.69
N LEU A 142 5.34 -2.05 -29.98
CA LEU A 142 4.07 -1.82 -30.68
C LEU A 142 3.18 -3.07 -30.64
N GLU A 143 3.77 -4.26 -30.70
CA GLU A 143 3.06 -5.52 -30.52
C GLU A 143 2.44 -5.67 -29.12
N LEU A 144 3.16 -5.25 -28.08
CA LEU A 144 2.65 -5.27 -26.70
C LEU A 144 1.48 -4.31 -26.57
N SER A 145 1.60 -3.10 -27.12
CA SER A 145 0.53 -2.10 -27.14
C SER A 145 -0.73 -2.66 -27.82
N SER A 146 -0.59 -3.23 -29.02
CA SER A 146 -1.71 -3.80 -29.77
C SER A 146 -2.34 -5.01 -29.07
N LYS A 147 -1.55 -5.90 -28.47
CA LYS A 147 -2.05 -7.04 -27.68
C LYS A 147 -2.78 -6.60 -26.42
N LEU A 148 -2.29 -5.57 -25.75
CA LEU A 148 -2.91 -5.05 -24.54
C LEU A 148 -4.22 -4.36 -24.87
N GLU A 149 -4.26 -3.56 -25.95
CA GLU A 149 -5.46 -2.90 -26.42
C GLU A 149 -6.55 -3.91 -26.83
N SER A 150 -6.19 -4.93 -27.61
CA SER A 150 -7.13 -6.00 -27.99
C SER A 150 -7.64 -6.77 -26.78
N PHE A 151 -6.77 -7.11 -25.83
CA PHE A 151 -7.16 -7.77 -24.57
C PHE A 151 -8.14 -6.90 -23.76
N LEU A 152 -7.87 -5.61 -23.58
CA LEU A 152 -8.76 -4.71 -22.84
C LEU A 152 -10.11 -4.54 -23.53
N ARG A 153 -10.13 -4.46 -24.87
CA ARG A 153 -11.39 -4.39 -25.63
C ARG A 153 -12.22 -5.66 -25.47
N GLU A 154 -11.59 -6.83 -25.51
CA GLU A 154 -12.26 -8.11 -25.28
C GLU A 154 -12.77 -8.22 -23.84
N TYR A 155 -11.97 -7.78 -22.86
CA TYR A 155 -12.34 -7.78 -21.45
C TYR A 155 -13.55 -6.89 -21.16
N LEU A 156 -13.59 -5.67 -21.72
CA LEU A 156 -14.74 -4.77 -21.61
C LEU A 156 -16.00 -5.40 -22.18
N LYS A 157 -15.91 -6.03 -23.36
CA LYS A 157 -17.03 -6.73 -23.98
C LYS A 157 -17.57 -7.86 -23.10
N ASN A 158 -16.68 -8.61 -22.44
CA ASN A 158 -17.07 -9.68 -21.52
C ASN A 158 -17.72 -9.15 -20.25
N LEU A 159 -17.25 -8.01 -19.72
CA LEU A 159 -17.88 -7.35 -18.57
C LEU A 159 -19.29 -6.85 -18.91
N ASP A 160 -19.49 -6.24 -20.08
CA ASP A 160 -20.82 -5.80 -20.52
C ASP A 160 -21.79 -6.99 -20.64
N ALA A 161 -21.33 -8.11 -21.21
CA ALA A 161 -22.13 -9.32 -21.30
C ALA A 161 -22.52 -9.87 -19.92
N LEU A 162 -21.60 -9.84 -18.96
CA LEU A 162 -21.83 -10.28 -17.59
C LEU A 162 -22.84 -9.37 -16.88
N ILE A 163 -22.74 -8.05 -17.04
CA ILE A 163 -23.71 -7.08 -16.50
C ILE A 163 -25.11 -7.35 -17.05
N HIS A 164 -25.23 -7.60 -18.36
CA HIS A 164 -26.50 -7.96 -18.97
C HIS A 164 -27.08 -9.27 -18.42
N GLN A 165 -26.26 -10.30 -18.23
CA GLN A 165 -26.69 -11.56 -17.62
C GLN A 165 -27.11 -11.41 -16.16
N SER A 166 -26.34 -10.66 -15.36
CA SER A 166 -26.68 -10.33 -13.98
C SER A 166 -28.04 -9.63 -13.89
N LYS A 167 -28.31 -8.68 -14.78
CA LYS A 167 -29.62 -8.00 -14.85
C LYS A 167 -30.76 -8.96 -15.21
N SER A 168 -30.54 -9.90 -16.12
CA SER A 168 -31.54 -10.92 -16.47
C SER A 168 -31.80 -11.89 -15.31
N ILE A 169 -30.76 -12.26 -14.56
CA ILE A 169 -30.86 -13.08 -13.35
C ILE A 169 -31.66 -12.34 -12.27
N HIS A 170 -31.38 -11.05 -12.07
CA HIS A 170 -32.15 -10.22 -11.14
C HIS A 170 -33.64 -10.18 -11.50
N GLN A 171 -33.98 -10.01 -12.78
CA GLN A 171 -35.37 -9.96 -13.22
C GLN A 171 -36.13 -11.29 -13.07
N THR A 172 -35.43 -12.42 -13.18
CA THR A 172 -36.04 -13.76 -13.15
C THR A 172 -36.06 -14.38 -11.76
N LEU A 173 -35.00 -14.20 -10.98
CA LEU A 173 -34.79 -14.84 -9.68
C LEU A 173 -34.78 -13.84 -8.51
N GLY A 174 -34.78 -12.52 -8.78
CA GLY A 174 -34.72 -11.48 -7.75
C GLY A 174 -33.35 -11.30 -7.08
N LEU A 175 -32.32 -12.01 -7.54
CA LEU A 175 -30.97 -11.93 -7.00
C LEU A 175 -30.27 -10.64 -7.48
N SER A 176 -29.92 -9.75 -6.56
CA SER A 176 -29.14 -8.54 -6.85
C SER A 176 -27.65 -8.86 -6.86
N SER A 177 -26.89 -8.22 -7.74
CA SER A 177 -25.41 -8.33 -7.76
C SER A 177 -24.81 -6.95 -8.02
N ASP A 178 -24.14 -6.37 -7.01
CA ASP A 178 -23.48 -5.06 -7.11
C ASP A 178 -21.95 -5.21 -7.21
N SER A 179 -21.41 -6.34 -6.75
CA SER A 179 -20.00 -6.72 -6.83
C SER A 179 -19.77 -7.99 -7.67
N ILE A 180 -18.54 -8.16 -8.19
CA ILE A 180 -18.11 -9.42 -8.84
C ILE A 180 -18.21 -10.61 -7.88
N GLU A 181 -17.94 -10.39 -6.59
CA GLU A 181 -18.09 -11.44 -5.57
C GLU A 181 -19.55 -11.90 -5.46
N ASP A 182 -20.50 -10.95 -5.49
CA ASP A 182 -21.93 -11.27 -5.44
C ASP A 182 -22.35 -12.08 -6.68
N VAL A 183 -21.76 -11.82 -7.84
CA VAL A 183 -22.00 -12.61 -9.05
C VAL A 183 -21.53 -14.06 -8.85
N TYR A 184 -20.38 -14.29 -8.23
CA TYR A 184 -19.91 -15.65 -7.92
C TYR A 184 -20.81 -16.36 -6.90
N GLN A 185 -21.27 -15.66 -5.87
CA GLN A 185 -22.23 -16.21 -4.90
C GLN A 185 -23.58 -16.52 -5.56
N ASN A 186 -24.09 -15.63 -6.40
CA ASN A 186 -25.32 -15.88 -7.15
C ASN A 186 -25.17 -17.06 -8.11
N HIS A 187 -24.00 -17.21 -8.74
CA HIS A 187 -23.70 -18.37 -9.57
C HIS A 187 -23.75 -19.68 -8.77
N SER A 188 -23.14 -19.72 -7.57
CA SER A 188 -23.15 -20.93 -6.73
C SER A 188 -24.57 -21.28 -6.24
N ILE A 189 -25.38 -20.27 -5.91
CA ILE A 189 -26.80 -20.45 -5.55
C ILE A 189 -27.59 -21.04 -6.72
N ILE A 190 -27.41 -20.49 -7.93
CA ILE A 190 -28.09 -20.98 -9.14
C ILE A 190 -27.65 -22.41 -9.47
N GLU A 191 -26.34 -22.70 -9.34
CA GLU A 191 -25.81 -24.04 -9.54
C GLU A 191 -26.44 -25.03 -8.55
N MET A 192 -26.52 -24.67 -7.27
CA MET A 192 -27.14 -25.50 -6.24
C MET A 192 -28.65 -25.67 -6.48
N ALA A 193 -29.34 -24.62 -6.93
CA ALA A 193 -30.76 -24.67 -7.27
C ALA A 193 -31.04 -25.60 -8.46
N LYS A 194 -30.14 -25.66 -9.45
CA LYS A 194 -30.25 -26.55 -10.62
C LYS A 194 -30.27 -28.04 -10.23
N TYR A 195 -29.57 -28.41 -9.16
CA TYR A 195 -29.49 -29.78 -8.67
C TYR A 195 -30.47 -30.09 -7.53
N SER A 196 -31.21 -29.08 -7.05
CA SER A 196 -32.18 -29.27 -5.98
C SER A 196 -33.46 -29.95 -6.53
N PRO A 197 -33.99 -31.00 -5.88
CA PRO A 197 -35.28 -31.56 -6.26
C PRO A 197 -36.37 -30.49 -6.06
N ASN A 198 -37.24 -30.32 -7.07
CA ASN A 198 -38.34 -29.36 -6.98
C ASN A 198 -39.18 -29.64 -5.73
N PRO A 199 -39.46 -28.61 -4.91
CA PRO A 199 -40.27 -28.80 -3.71
C PRO A 199 -41.64 -29.36 -4.11
N PRO A 200 -42.15 -30.36 -3.38
CA PRO A 200 -43.46 -30.93 -3.68
C PRO A 200 -44.54 -29.86 -3.64
N LYS A 201 -45.42 -29.81 -4.65
CA LYS A 201 -46.47 -28.77 -4.76
C LYS A 201 -47.36 -28.64 -3.52
N HIS A 202 -47.58 -29.76 -2.81
CA HIS A 202 -48.39 -29.82 -1.60
C HIS A 202 -47.78 -29.10 -0.38
N TRP A 203 -46.49 -28.72 -0.42
CA TRP A 203 -45.88 -27.88 0.61
C TRP A 203 -46.43 -26.46 0.63
N PHE A 204 -47.00 -26.00 -0.48
CA PHE A 204 -47.60 -24.66 -0.59
C PHE A 204 -49.12 -24.67 -0.36
N ASP A 205 -49.70 -25.84 -0.07
CA ASP A 205 -51.09 -25.94 0.36
C ASP A 205 -51.20 -25.55 1.85
N ASN A 206 -52.04 -24.56 2.14
CA ASN A 206 -52.13 -23.90 3.45
C ASN A 206 -52.51 -24.88 4.59
N GLU A 207 -53.26 -25.94 4.26
CA GLU A 207 -53.65 -27.00 5.21
C GLU A 207 -52.47 -27.90 5.62
N SER A 208 -51.57 -28.21 4.67
CA SER A 208 -50.37 -29.03 4.91
C SER A 208 -49.38 -28.34 5.85
N ILE A 209 -49.23 -27.03 5.69
CA ILE A 209 -48.29 -26.20 6.46
C ILE A 209 -48.76 -26.13 7.92
N GLN A 210 -50.05 -25.88 8.16
CA GLN A 210 -50.59 -25.81 9.52
C GLN A 210 -50.46 -27.14 10.27
N LEU A 211 -50.75 -28.26 9.62
CA LEU A 211 -50.57 -29.61 10.20
C LEU A 211 -49.10 -29.89 10.52
N THR A 212 -48.17 -29.44 9.67
CA THR A 212 -46.73 -29.64 9.88
C THR A 212 -46.21 -28.76 11.01
N ILE A 213 -46.67 -27.51 11.10
CA ILE A 213 -46.35 -26.59 12.21
C ILE A 213 -46.89 -27.14 13.53
N GLN A 214 -48.10 -27.69 13.54
CA GLN A 214 -48.69 -28.28 14.73
C GLN A 214 -47.89 -29.50 15.20
N LYS A 215 -47.55 -30.41 14.29
CA LYS A 215 -46.67 -31.55 14.61
C LYS A 215 -45.29 -31.11 15.11
N ALA A 216 -44.70 -30.07 14.50
CA ALA A 216 -43.42 -29.54 14.94
C ALA A 216 -43.49 -28.97 16.37
N ARG A 217 -44.57 -28.27 16.72
CA ARG A 217 -44.81 -27.79 18.10
C ARG A 217 -45.00 -28.95 19.08
N GLU A 218 -45.78 -29.96 18.72
CA GLU A 218 -45.96 -31.15 19.56
C GLU A 218 -44.62 -31.89 19.81
N TYR A 219 -43.76 -32.00 18.80
CA TYR A 219 -42.42 -32.57 19.00
C TYR A 219 -41.51 -31.67 19.82
N GLN A 220 -41.64 -30.35 19.70
CA GLN A 220 -40.88 -29.40 20.51
C GLN A 220 -41.25 -29.50 21.99
N GLU A 221 -42.54 -29.58 22.32
CA GLU A 221 -43.03 -29.78 23.70
C GLU A 221 -42.60 -31.14 24.27
N LYS A 222 -42.66 -32.21 23.47
CA LYS A 222 -42.15 -33.52 23.88
C LYS A 222 -40.65 -33.50 24.13
N MET A 223 -39.89 -32.79 23.30
CA MET A 223 -38.44 -32.67 23.47
C MET A 223 -38.09 -31.83 24.70
N SER A 224 -38.82 -30.76 25.00
CA SER A 224 -38.61 -29.98 26.22
C SER A 224 -38.91 -30.79 27.48
N SER A 225 -40.04 -31.54 27.49
CA SER A 225 -40.38 -32.45 28.59
C SER A 225 -39.29 -33.53 28.77
N PHE A 226 -38.80 -34.11 27.67
CA PHE A 226 -37.71 -35.09 27.72
C PHE A 226 -36.41 -34.49 28.28
N LEU A 227 -36.05 -33.26 27.90
CA LEU A 227 -34.86 -32.60 28.42
C LEU A 227 -35.00 -32.23 29.91
N GLU A 228 -36.20 -31.83 30.35
CA GLU A 228 -36.51 -31.57 31.76
C GLU A 228 -36.41 -32.86 32.59
N GLU A 229 -37.06 -33.94 32.15
CA GLU A 229 -36.97 -35.26 32.80
C GLU A 229 -35.53 -35.77 32.84
N ARG A 230 -34.78 -35.62 31.74
CA ARG A 230 -33.36 -35.98 31.67
C ARG A 230 -32.51 -35.13 32.64
N SER A 231 -32.82 -33.84 32.79
CA SER A 231 -32.12 -32.95 33.72
C SER A 231 -32.41 -33.27 35.19
N PHE A 232 -33.63 -33.72 35.48
CA PHE A 232 -34.04 -34.19 36.81
C PHE A 232 -33.34 -35.52 37.15
N LEU A 233 -33.31 -36.46 36.21
CA LEU A 233 -32.61 -37.74 36.39
C LEU A 233 -31.10 -37.54 36.58
N SER A 234 -30.47 -36.58 35.90
CA SER A 234 -29.05 -36.28 36.08
C SER A 234 -28.70 -35.55 37.38
N THR A 235 -29.70 -35.03 38.12
CA THR A 235 -29.49 -34.47 39.47
C THR A 235 -29.51 -35.55 40.55
N ILE A 236 -30.23 -36.65 40.30
CA ILE A 236 -30.39 -37.76 41.26
C ILE A 236 -29.37 -38.88 40.98
N PHE A 237 -29.03 -39.11 39.71
CA PHE A 237 -28.17 -40.21 39.26
C PHE A 237 -26.93 -39.69 38.53
N HIS A 238 -25.80 -40.38 38.68
CA HIS A 238 -24.60 -40.08 37.89
C HIS A 238 -24.90 -40.30 36.38
N PRO A 239 -24.39 -39.42 35.49
CA PRO A 239 -24.75 -39.40 34.08
C PRO A 239 -24.44 -40.70 33.32
N GLU A 240 -23.53 -41.52 33.82
CA GLU A 240 -23.17 -42.84 33.26
C GLU A 240 -24.33 -43.86 33.29
N ILE A 241 -25.34 -43.66 34.16
CA ILE A 241 -26.51 -44.54 34.23
C ILE A 241 -27.43 -44.37 33.01
N LEU A 242 -27.47 -43.16 32.43
CA LEU A 242 -28.32 -42.87 31.26
C LEU A 242 -27.74 -43.41 29.94
N GLU A 243 -26.47 -43.81 29.94
CA GLU A 243 -25.79 -44.42 28.78
C GLU A 243 -25.85 -45.96 28.79
N LYS A 244 -26.25 -46.57 29.92
CA LYS A 244 -26.39 -48.02 30.02
C LYS A 244 -27.78 -48.46 29.57
N ASP A 245 -27.82 -49.54 28.79
CA ASP A 245 -29.06 -50.18 28.37
C ASP A 245 -29.75 -50.81 29.60
N ILE A 246 -30.80 -50.14 30.09
CA ILE A 246 -31.51 -50.45 31.34
C ILE A 246 -32.06 -51.89 31.32
N THR A 247 -32.30 -52.44 30.13
CA THR A 247 -32.79 -53.82 29.93
C THR A 247 -31.79 -54.87 30.43
N ASN A 248 -30.48 -54.67 30.27
CA ASN A 248 -29.47 -55.61 30.76
C ASN A 248 -29.26 -55.52 32.27
N ILE A 249 -29.35 -54.32 32.85
CA ILE A 249 -29.22 -54.11 34.30
C ILE A 249 -30.38 -54.75 35.05
N PHE A 250 -31.60 -54.69 34.52
CA PHE A 250 -32.78 -55.28 35.15
C PHE A 250 -32.68 -56.81 35.24
N VAL A 251 -32.11 -57.47 34.23
CA VAL A 251 -31.88 -58.92 34.22
C VAL A 251 -30.79 -59.32 35.23
N GLU A 252 -29.69 -58.58 35.32
CA GLU A 252 -28.62 -58.87 36.31
C GLU A 252 -29.09 -58.67 37.76
N LEU A 253 -29.91 -57.64 38.03
CA LEU A 253 -30.44 -57.37 39.38
C LEU A 253 -31.49 -58.40 39.82
N PHE A 254 -32.32 -58.90 38.90
CA PHE A 254 -33.27 -59.97 39.19
C PHE A 254 -32.57 -61.32 39.41
N MET A 255 -31.54 -61.64 38.61
CA MET A 255 -30.77 -62.88 38.77
C MET A 255 -29.99 -62.94 40.10
N LEU A 256 -29.56 -61.80 40.64
CA LEU A 256 -28.92 -61.72 41.97
C LEU A 256 -29.92 -61.83 43.14
N SER A 257 -31.22 -61.70 42.89
CA SER A 257 -32.26 -61.81 43.93
C SER A 257 -32.77 -63.24 44.16
N ASP A 258 -32.51 -64.16 43.23
CA ASP A 258 -32.85 -65.59 43.37
C ASP A 258 -31.79 -66.39 44.18
N ASP A 259 -30.62 -65.81 44.45
CA ASP A 259 -29.55 -66.42 45.27
C ASP A 259 -29.59 -66.01 46.76
N PHE A 260 -30.62 -65.27 47.19
CA PHE A 260 -30.87 -64.93 48.61
C PHE A 260 -32.19 -65.54 49.10
N PHE A 261 -32.25 -66.88 49.12
CA PHE A 261 -33.11 -67.68 50.01
C PHE A 261 -32.24 -68.54 50.93
#